data_AF-A0A2M9YE70-F1
#
_entry.id   AF-A0A2M9YE70-F1
#
_cell.length_a   1.000
_cell.length_b   1.000
_cell.length_c   1.000
_cell.angle_alpha   90.00
_cell.angle_beta   90.00
_cell.angle_gamma   90.00
#
_symmetry.space_group_name_H-M   'P 1'
#
loop_
_entity.id
_entity.type
_entity.pdbx_description
1 polymer ?
#
loop_
_entity_poly.entity_id
_entity_poly.type
_entity_poly.pdbx_seq_one_letter_code
_entity_poly.pdbx_strand_id
1 'polypeptide(L)'
;MSALLPDSIREELTRYSFISTGYSSPNPPVACVLEDANTGEILASASTQKNGQNHAEREAYRLLREKFPNGILPSHNAYVTLEPCSHYGKTPPCIDLFLEEKPVRLEYGWKDPNPLVSSRSGLSKLTEIGVDIIENTELAEISSKFLFGFRSRIERRRPAFLLKTSLSKEGYFSSGEGLREKISSSESDVFLSMLRAKVDTILVGPNTVRVDDPGLDFRIPSSLPKFSPQILSVSENASVNQNASVNLNIGRNSCKGFSGLVSAVLKYSSNPDILQIHKEKEKDYQPLRVFFLPDQNFISQNFLEKQNQINDRVGKKNAAFFLDEKKSYDPKFLSVLENLSKFPLEKVSFSDITRILEVLHSWEINTALVEGGNFLYKLFSPILSEDDAILQIRSNTVSFPKGILPEWKGKFSMEWKAELGSDLWELGRCSLD
;
A
#
# COMPACT_ATOMS: atom_id res chain seq x y z
N MET A 1 -1.08 -11.67 -30.07
CA MET A 1 -0.47 -12.09 -28.79
C MET A 1 0.34 -10.90 -28.31
N SER A 2 0.10 -10.33 -27.13
CA SER A 2 0.98 -9.27 -26.63
C SER A 2 2.38 -9.85 -26.46
N ALA A 3 3.41 -9.10 -26.83
CA ALA A 3 4.78 -9.50 -26.54
C ALA A 3 4.95 -9.60 -25.01
N LEU A 4 5.73 -10.59 -24.55
CA LEU A 4 6.13 -10.68 -23.14
C LEU A 4 6.99 -9.45 -22.82
N LEU A 5 6.82 -8.85 -21.64
CA LEU A 5 7.68 -7.75 -21.21
C LEU A 5 9.11 -8.27 -21.00
N PRO A 6 10.15 -7.52 -21.45
CA PRO A 6 11.52 -7.82 -21.06
C PRO A 6 11.66 -7.84 -19.53
N ASP A 7 12.48 -8.76 -19.00
CA ASP A 7 12.64 -8.94 -17.56
C ASP A 7 13.15 -7.68 -16.85
N SER A 8 14.05 -6.92 -17.50
CA SER A 8 14.56 -5.63 -17.01
C SER A 8 13.45 -4.59 -16.87
N ILE A 9 12.58 -4.46 -17.88
CA ILE A 9 11.43 -3.55 -17.88
C ILE A 9 10.44 -3.97 -16.78
N ARG A 10 10.16 -5.27 -16.65
CA ARG A 10 9.27 -5.80 -15.61
C ARG A 10 9.77 -5.48 -14.20
N GLU A 11 11.07 -5.68 -13.94
CA GLU A 11 11.67 -5.37 -12.64
C GLU A 11 11.62 -3.88 -12.34
N GLU A 12 11.96 -3.03 -13.31
CA GLU A 12 11.95 -1.57 -13.15
C GLU A 12 10.54 -1.02 -12.89
N LEU A 13 9.54 -1.45 -13.67
CA LEU A 13 8.15 -1.06 -13.45
C LEU A 13 7.65 -1.49 -12.06
N THR A 14 8.00 -2.70 -11.63
CA THR A 14 7.64 -3.21 -10.28
C THR A 14 8.31 -2.38 -9.19
N ARG A 15 9.61 -2.09 -9.33
CA ARG A 15 10.40 -1.31 -8.38
C ARG A 15 9.87 0.11 -8.23
N TYR A 16 9.60 0.80 -9.34
CA TYR A 16 9.08 2.18 -9.32
C TYR A 16 7.63 2.27 -8.85
N SER A 17 6.81 1.25 -9.11
CA SER A 17 5.46 1.15 -8.53
C SER A 17 5.53 0.97 -7.01
N PHE A 18 6.44 0.12 -6.52
CA PHE A 18 6.69 -0.01 -5.08
C PHE A 18 7.16 1.32 -4.48
N ILE A 19 8.10 2.03 -5.12
CA ILE A 19 8.57 3.34 -4.66
C ILE A 19 7.40 4.33 -4.53
N SER A 20 6.55 4.50 -5.53
CA SER A 20 5.45 5.48 -5.46
C SER A 20 4.31 5.10 -4.52
N THR A 21 4.17 3.82 -4.16
CA THR A 21 3.13 3.35 -3.23
C THR A 21 3.30 4.00 -1.86
N GLY A 22 2.23 4.64 -1.36
CA GLY A 22 2.21 5.45 -0.13
C GLY A 22 2.74 6.88 -0.30
N TYR A 23 3.65 7.13 -1.24
CA TYR A 23 4.24 8.46 -1.50
C TYR A 23 3.37 9.35 -2.41
N SER A 24 2.78 8.75 -3.43
CA SER A 24 1.97 9.45 -4.44
C SER A 24 0.52 9.68 -3.98
N SER A 25 0.07 8.98 -2.94
CA SER A 25 -1.29 9.02 -2.44
C SER A 25 -1.77 10.46 -2.18
N PRO A 26 -3.03 10.79 -2.52
CA PRO A 26 -4.09 9.89 -2.98
C PRO A 26 -4.03 9.54 -4.48
N ASN A 27 -3.08 10.09 -5.24
CA ASN A 27 -2.89 9.74 -6.65
C ASN A 27 -2.43 8.26 -6.78
N PRO A 28 -2.75 7.59 -7.90
CA PRO A 28 -2.35 6.22 -8.12
C PRO A 28 -0.81 6.08 -8.18
N PRO A 29 -0.22 5.00 -7.61
CA PRO A 29 1.21 4.72 -7.71
C PRO A 29 1.59 4.17 -9.09
N VAL A 30 1.57 5.04 -10.10
CA VAL A 30 1.94 4.70 -11.48
C VAL A 30 3.46 4.68 -11.65
N ALA A 31 3.98 3.78 -12.48
CA ALA A 31 5.37 3.74 -12.95
C ALA A 31 5.41 3.87 -14.48
N CYS A 32 6.47 4.49 -14.99
CA CYS A 32 6.75 4.64 -16.40
C CYS A 32 8.21 4.32 -16.69
N VAL A 33 8.46 3.51 -17.71
CA VAL A 33 9.80 3.21 -18.22
C VAL A 33 9.86 3.57 -19.71
N LEU A 34 10.92 4.29 -20.09
CA LEU A 34 11.26 4.63 -21.47
C LEU A 34 12.45 3.77 -21.89
N GLU A 35 12.31 3.03 -22.97
CA GLU A 35 13.29 2.08 -23.52
C GLU A 35 13.67 2.48 -24.94
N ASP A 36 14.95 2.42 -25.30
CA ASP A 36 15.40 2.64 -26.67
C ASP A 36 14.81 1.57 -27.59
N ALA A 37 14.08 2.00 -28.62
CA ALA A 37 13.35 1.10 -29.51
C ALA A 37 14.25 0.24 -30.41
N ASN A 38 15.53 0.61 -30.55
CA ASN A 38 16.50 -0.11 -31.37
C ASN A 38 17.42 -1.01 -30.54
N THR A 39 17.83 -0.55 -29.35
CA THR A 39 18.82 -1.28 -28.52
C THR A 39 18.19 -2.07 -27.38
N GLY A 40 16.96 -1.73 -26.96
CA GLY A 40 16.33 -2.28 -25.76
C GLY A 40 16.92 -1.74 -24.45
N GLU A 41 17.74 -0.68 -24.50
CA GLU A 41 18.31 -0.06 -23.30
C GLU A 41 17.27 0.80 -22.56
N ILE A 42 17.24 0.73 -21.24
CA ILE A 42 16.40 1.62 -20.43
C ILE A 42 16.99 3.02 -20.41
N LEU A 43 16.28 3.95 -21.04
CA LEU A 43 16.67 5.34 -21.15
C LEU A 43 16.29 6.14 -19.90
N ALA A 44 15.09 5.92 -19.36
CA ALA A 44 14.63 6.56 -18.13
C ALA A 44 13.54 5.73 -17.45
N SER A 45 13.52 5.78 -16.11
CA SER A 45 12.49 5.15 -15.30
C SER A 45 12.01 6.15 -14.25
N ALA A 46 10.70 6.26 -14.07
CA ALA A 46 10.12 7.12 -13.06
C ALA A 46 8.82 6.55 -12.50
N SER A 47 8.37 7.16 -11.41
CA SER A 47 7.05 6.90 -10.84
C SER A 47 6.33 8.20 -10.54
N THR A 48 5.04 8.10 -10.25
CA THR A 48 4.22 9.25 -9.87
C THR A 48 4.81 9.93 -8.65
N GLN A 49 5.06 11.23 -8.76
CA GLN A 49 5.59 12.02 -7.68
C GLN A 49 4.50 12.38 -6.66
N LYS A 50 4.89 13.06 -5.58
CA LYS A 50 3.98 13.50 -4.52
C LYS A 50 2.77 14.23 -5.11
N ASN A 51 1.59 14.05 -4.51
CA ASN A 51 0.35 14.68 -4.97
C ASN A 51 0.53 16.16 -5.37
N GLY A 52 0.16 16.48 -6.61
CA GLY A 52 0.31 17.80 -7.23
C GLY A 52 1.60 18.01 -8.01
N GLN A 53 2.50 17.04 -8.05
CA GLN A 53 3.71 17.03 -8.88
C GLN A 53 3.52 16.15 -10.13
N ASN A 54 4.62 15.89 -10.84
CA ASN A 54 4.63 15.12 -12.09
C ASN A 54 4.03 13.72 -11.92
N HIS A 55 3.24 13.32 -12.91
CA HIS A 55 2.90 11.91 -13.14
C HIS A 55 4.14 11.13 -13.60
N ALA A 56 4.08 9.80 -13.56
CA ALA A 56 5.20 8.94 -13.88
C ALA A 56 5.76 9.21 -15.29
N GLU A 57 4.89 9.39 -16.27
CA GLU A 57 5.24 9.63 -17.67
C GLU A 57 5.99 10.96 -17.80
N ARG A 58 5.44 12.04 -17.22
CA ARG A 58 6.09 13.36 -17.21
C ARG A 58 7.45 13.34 -16.54
N GLU A 59 7.56 12.63 -15.42
CA GLU A 59 8.81 12.54 -14.70
C GLU A 59 9.85 11.72 -15.47
N ALA A 60 9.44 10.64 -16.15
CA ALA A 60 10.33 9.85 -17.00
C ALA A 60 10.88 10.68 -18.17
N TYR A 61 10.03 11.46 -18.86
CA TYR A 61 10.48 12.36 -19.92
C TYR A 61 11.32 13.54 -19.40
N ARG A 62 11.04 14.05 -18.20
CA ARG A 62 11.90 15.06 -17.55
C ARG A 62 13.31 14.51 -17.37
N LEU A 63 13.45 13.32 -16.79
CA LEU A 63 14.73 12.63 -16.60
C LEU A 63 15.41 12.29 -17.93
N LEU A 64 14.62 11.90 -18.95
CA LEU A 64 15.14 11.61 -20.28
C LEU A 64 15.76 12.85 -20.91
N ARG A 65 15.07 14.00 -20.88
CA ARG A 65 15.58 15.26 -21.41
C ARG A 65 16.83 15.76 -20.67
N GLU A 66 16.96 15.46 -19.37
CA GLU A 66 18.21 15.74 -18.63
C GLU A 66 19.40 14.93 -19.15
N LYS A 67 19.18 13.70 -19.63
CA LYS A 67 20.22 12.86 -20.26
C LYS A 67 20.56 13.30 -21.69
N PHE A 68 19.61 13.94 -22.39
CA PHE A 68 19.75 14.40 -23.78
C PHE A 68 19.52 15.92 -23.90
N PRO A 69 20.43 16.75 -23.35
CA PRO A 69 20.24 18.21 -23.25
C PRO A 69 20.23 18.94 -24.60
N ASN A 70 20.66 18.28 -25.68
CA ASN A 70 20.58 18.81 -27.04
C ASN A 70 19.17 18.72 -27.65
N GLY A 71 18.20 18.13 -26.93
CA GLY A 71 16.80 17.99 -27.34
C GLY A 71 16.53 16.89 -28.36
N ILE A 72 17.56 16.16 -28.81
CA ILE A 72 17.40 15.02 -29.71
C ILE A 72 17.28 13.78 -28.86
N LEU A 73 16.05 13.31 -28.66
CA LEU A 73 15.78 12.07 -27.96
C LEU A 73 16.00 10.87 -28.90
N PRO A 74 16.54 9.75 -28.42
CA PRO A 74 16.55 8.51 -29.18
C PRO A 74 15.12 8.03 -29.46
N SER A 75 14.98 7.22 -30.51
CA SER A 75 13.73 6.49 -30.77
C SER A 75 13.43 5.58 -29.59
N HIS A 76 12.22 5.62 -29.04
CA HIS A 76 11.92 4.94 -27.78
C HIS A 76 10.49 4.39 -27.69
N ASN A 77 10.32 3.36 -26.88
CA ASN A 77 9.06 2.80 -26.42
C ASN A 77 8.75 3.30 -25.01
N ALA A 78 7.47 3.40 -24.67
CA ALA A 78 6.99 3.77 -23.34
C ALA A 78 6.16 2.62 -22.75
N TYR A 79 6.45 2.25 -21.50
CA TYR A 79 5.68 1.28 -20.73
C TYR A 79 5.11 1.96 -19.49
N VAL A 80 3.79 1.87 -19.26
CA VAL A 80 3.10 2.61 -18.17
C VAL A 80 2.14 1.70 -17.39
N THR A 81 2.16 1.73 -16.06
CA THR A 81 1.29 0.84 -15.25
C THR A 81 -0.20 1.19 -15.25
N LEU A 82 -0.58 2.36 -15.72
CA LEU A 82 -1.97 2.79 -15.84
C LEU A 82 -2.17 3.50 -17.18
N GLU A 83 -3.38 3.42 -17.73
CA GLU A 83 -3.77 4.20 -18.90
C GLU A 83 -3.43 5.69 -18.68
N PRO A 84 -2.67 6.33 -19.60
CA PRO A 84 -2.27 7.72 -19.45
C PRO A 84 -3.47 8.67 -19.35
N CYS A 85 -3.39 9.63 -18.42
CA CYS A 85 -4.52 10.51 -18.18
C CYS A 85 -4.82 11.45 -19.37
N SER A 86 -6.11 11.67 -19.62
CA SER A 86 -6.62 12.50 -20.73
C SER A 86 -7.34 13.79 -20.27
N HIS A 87 -7.37 14.06 -18.97
CA HIS A 87 -8.06 15.22 -18.38
C HIS A 87 -7.08 16.23 -17.78
N TYR A 88 -7.47 17.51 -17.79
CA TYR A 88 -6.71 18.58 -17.15
C TYR A 88 -6.98 18.57 -15.64
N GLY A 89 -5.92 18.39 -14.85
CA GLY A 89 -5.96 18.45 -13.39
C GLY A 89 -4.96 19.47 -12.85
N LYS A 90 -4.19 19.09 -11.82
CA LYS A 90 -3.08 19.90 -11.30
C LYS A 90 -1.89 19.99 -12.28
N THR A 91 -1.75 18.97 -13.13
CA THR A 91 -0.78 18.89 -14.22
C THR A 91 -1.52 18.69 -15.55
N PRO A 92 -0.92 19.04 -16.71
CA PRO A 92 -1.55 18.78 -17.99
C PRO A 92 -1.70 17.25 -18.27
N PRO A 93 -2.60 16.82 -19.17
CA PRO A 93 -2.84 15.41 -19.51
C PRO A 93 -1.60 14.70 -20.06
N CYS A 94 -1.30 13.48 -19.62
CA CYS A 94 -0.17 12.70 -20.14
C CYS A 94 -0.34 12.35 -21.63
N ILE A 95 -1.57 12.29 -22.14
CA ILE A 95 -1.81 12.16 -23.59
C ILE A 95 -1.20 13.33 -24.37
N ASP A 96 -1.27 14.56 -23.86
CA ASP A 96 -0.67 15.72 -24.54
C ASP A 96 0.86 15.58 -24.62
N LEU A 97 1.48 15.03 -23.56
CA LEU A 97 2.92 14.73 -23.57
C LEU A 97 3.26 13.68 -24.64
N PHE A 98 2.49 12.60 -24.75
CA PHE A 98 2.75 11.58 -25.77
C PHE A 98 2.49 12.07 -27.20
N LEU A 99 1.59 13.05 -27.40
CA LEU A 99 1.40 13.71 -28.70
C LEU A 99 2.62 14.55 -29.10
N GLU A 100 3.32 15.14 -28.13
CA GLU A 100 4.56 15.88 -28.32
C GLU A 100 5.75 14.95 -28.58
N GLU A 101 5.92 13.95 -27.71
CA GLU A 101 7.12 13.10 -27.63
C GLU A 101 7.12 11.93 -28.63
N LYS A 102 5.93 11.46 -29.02
CA LYS A 102 5.70 10.47 -30.09
C LYS A 102 6.58 9.21 -29.94
N PRO A 103 6.44 8.44 -28.86
CA PRO A 103 7.11 7.15 -28.75
C PRO A 103 6.68 6.23 -29.90
N VAL A 104 7.55 5.30 -30.30
CA VAL A 104 7.24 4.30 -31.34
C VAL A 104 6.09 3.41 -30.89
N ARG A 105 6.13 2.99 -29.62
CA ARG A 105 5.12 2.18 -28.97
C ARG A 105 4.81 2.68 -27.57
N LEU A 106 3.53 2.64 -27.19
CA LEU A 106 3.03 2.84 -25.84
C LEU A 106 2.32 1.57 -25.36
N GLU A 107 2.91 0.88 -24.39
CA GLU A 107 2.27 -0.24 -23.71
C GLU A 107 1.76 0.20 -22.34
N TYR A 108 0.53 -0.16 -21.99
CA TYR A 108 -0.05 0.15 -20.67
C TYR A 108 -0.71 -1.06 -20.00
N GLY A 109 -0.79 -1.03 -18.67
CA GLY A 109 -1.31 -2.13 -17.86
C GLY A 109 -2.82 -2.10 -17.68
N TRP A 110 -3.28 -1.42 -16.62
CA TRP A 110 -4.72 -1.29 -16.36
C TRP A 110 -5.32 -0.09 -17.09
N LYS A 111 -6.58 -0.23 -17.51
CA LYS A 111 -7.42 0.92 -17.87
C LYS A 111 -7.71 1.76 -16.63
N ASP A 112 -7.75 3.07 -16.79
CA ASP A 112 -8.01 3.95 -15.65
C ASP A 112 -9.50 3.86 -15.27
N PRO A 113 -9.85 3.40 -14.04
CA PRO A 113 -11.24 3.32 -13.61
C PRO A 113 -11.87 4.69 -13.39
N ASN A 114 -11.09 5.78 -13.41
CA ASN A 114 -11.59 7.14 -13.26
C ASN A 114 -12.56 7.50 -14.40
N PRO A 115 -13.82 7.88 -14.10
CA PRO A 115 -14.80 8.30 -15.10
C PRO A 115 -14.30 9.44 -16.02
N LEU A 116 -13.43 10.31 -15.50
CA LEU A 116 -12.86 11.43 -16.27
C LEU A 116 -11.91 10.99 -17.40
N VAL A 117 -11.29 9.80 -17.25
CA VAL A 117 -10.39 9.23 -18.27
C VAL A 117 -11.18 8.33 -19.21
N SER A 118 -11.97 7.40 -18.66
CA SER A 118 -12.74 6.42 -19.45
C SER A 118 -13.77 7.06 -20.39
N SER A 119 -14.33 8.24 -20.05
CA SER A 119 -15.26 8.96 -20.92
C SER A 119 -14.61 9.79 -22.03
N ARG A 120 -13.28 9.98 -21.99
CA ARG A 120 -12.51 10.84 -22.91
C ARG A 120 -11.17 10.19 -23.26
N SER A 121 -11.17 8.92 -23.66
CA SER A 121 -9.90 8.26 -23.98
C SER A 121 -9.18 9.03 -25.10
N GLY A 122 -7.96 9.47 -24.80
CA GLY A 122 -7.10 10.19 -25.73
C GLY A 122 -6.22 9.26 -26.59
N LEU A 123 -6.31 7.95 -26.36
CA LEU A 123 -5.47 6.95 -27.03
C LEU A 123 -5.67 6.93 -28.54
N SER A 124 -6.89 7.19 -29.05
CA SER A 124 -7.16 7.23 -30.49
C SER A 124 -6.33 8.30 -31.21
N LYS A 125 -6.12 9.46 -30.57
CA LYS A 125 -5.29 10.56 -31.12
C LYS A 125 -3.83 10.14 -31.31
N LEU A 126 -3.32 9.29 -30.41
CA LEU A 126 -1.97 8.77 -30.50
C LEU A 126 -1.84 7.75 -31.65
N THR A 127 -2.85 6.89 -31.84
CA THR A 127 -2.90 5.97 -32.99
C THR A 127 -2.96 6.72 -34.32
N GLU A 128 -3.72 7.83 -34.41
CA GLU A 128 -3.82 8.66 -35.62
C GLU A 128 -2.48 9.26 -36.06
N ILE A 129 -1.55 9.51 -35.13
CA ILE A 129 -0.20 10.00 -35.43
C ILE A 129 0.85 8.88 -35.55
N GLY A 130 0.41 7.62 -35.53
CA GLY A 130 1.25 6.44 -35.79
C GLY A 130 1.90 5.79 -34.56
N VAL A 131 1.49 6.13 -33.33
CA VAL A 131 1.95 5.43 -32.12
C VAL A 131 1.26 4.05 -32.03
N ASP A 132 2.05 2.99 -31.88
CA ASP A 132 1.55 1.62 -31.63
C ASP A 132 1.11 1.50 -30.16
N ILE A 133 -0.15 1.13 -29.90
CA ILE A 133 -0.71 1.10 -28.54
C ILE A 133 -1.14 -0.30 -28.15
N ILE A 134 -0.64 -0.79 -27.02
CA ILE A 134 -0.91 -2.15 -26.53
C ILE A 134 -1.37 -2.11 -25.07
N GLU A 135 -2.53 -2.69 -24.80
CA GLU A 135 -2.93 -3.09 -23.44
C GLU A 135 -2.22 -4.41 -23.10
N ASN A 136 -1.22 -4.37 -22.22
CA ASN A 136 -0.32 -5.47 -21.93
C ASN A 136 -0.72 -6.21 -20.63
N THR A 137 -0.93 -7.52 -20.74
CA THR A 137 -1.39 -8.36 -19.61
C THR A 137 -0.35 -8.55 -18.51
N GLU A 138 0.94 -8.66 -18.83
CA GLU A 138 1.99 -8.75 -17.80
C GLU A 138 2.15 -7.42 -17.06
N LEU A 139 1.96 -6.31 -17.77
CA LEU A 139 1.94 -4.98 -17.18
C LEU A 139 0.71 -4.83 -16.25
N ALA A 140 -0.45 -5.35 -16.65
CA ALA A 140 -1.64 -5.42 -15.81
C ALA A 140 -1.41 -6.27 -14.53
N GLU A 141 -0.61 -7.34 -14.59
CA GLU A 141 -0.22 -8.11 -13.40
C GLU A 141 0.61 -7.28 -12.41
N ILE A 142 1.59 -6.50 -12.88
CA ILE A 142 2.35 -5.56 -12.03
C ILE A 142 1.39 -4.54 -11.40
N SER A 143 0.53 -3.95 -12.23
CA SER A 143 -0.44 -2.93 -11.86
C SER A 143 -1.36 -3.38 -10.73
N SER A 144 -1.82 -4.64 -10.79
CA SER A 144 -2.70 -5.23 -9.78
C SER A 144 -2.14 -5.31 -8.37
N LYS A 145 -0.81 -5.21 -8.20
CA LYS A 145 -0.14 -5.24 -6.89
C LYS A 145 -0.11 -3.88 -6.20
N PHE A 146 -0.30 -2.79 -6.95
CA PHE A 146 -0.08 -1.43 -6.46
C PHE A 146 -1.27 -0.50 -6.69
N LEU A 147 -2.04 -0.68 -7.76
CA LEU A 147 -3.18 0.17 -8.12
C LEU A 147 -4.52 -0.27 -7.51
N PHE A 148 -4.57 -1.43 -6.85
CA PHE A 148 -5.80 -2.01 -6.30
C PHE A 148 -6.51 -1.09 -5.30
N GLY A 149 -5.76 -0.35 -4.47
CA GLY A 149 -6.34 0.60 -3.52
C GLY A 149 -7.00 1.80 -4.22
N PHE A 150 -6.36 2.33 -5.26
CA PHE A 150 -6.92 3.41 -6.07
C PHE A 150 -8.21 2.95 -6.76
N ARG A 151 -8.17 1.77 -7.38
CA ARG A 151 -9.35 1.15 -8.00
C ARG A 151 -10.48 0.93 -6.99
N SER A 152 -10.18 0.41 -5.80
CA SER A 152 -11.13 0.24 -4.70
C SER A 152 -11.80 1.57 -4.34
N ARG A 153 -11.03 2.65 -4.18
CA ARG A 153 -11.55 3.96 -3.82
C ARG A 153 -12.48 4.53 -4.88
N ILE A 154 -12.13 4.38 -6.16
CA ILE A 154 -12.91 4.93 -7.27
C ILE A 154 -14.17 4.10 -7.54
N GLU A 155 -14.05 2.78 -7.70
CA GLU A 155 -15.15 1.91 -8.10
C GLU A 155 -16.07 1.56 -6.92
N ARG A 156 -15.49 1.22 -5.77
CA ARG A 156 -16.22 0.69 -4.61
C ARG A 156 -16.44 1.73 -3.51
N ARG A 157 -15.94 2.96 -3.69
CA ARG A 157 -16.05 4.07 -2.72
C ARG A 157 -15.58 3.70 -1.31
N ARG A 158 -14.56 2.85 -1.22
CA ARG A 158 -13.93 2.44 0.04
C ARG A 158 -12.45 2.13 -0.17
N PRO A 159 -11.61 2.23 0.87
CA PRO A 159 -10.25 1.72 0.77
C PRO A 159 -10.23 0.20 0.63
N ALA A 160 -9.13 -0.31 0.10
CA ALA A 160 -8.76 -1.71 0.32
C ALA A 160 -8.25 -1.87 1.75
N PHE A 161 -8.51 -3.03 2.38
CA PHE A 161 -8.14 -3.32 3.76
C PHE A 161 -7.14 -4.48 3.89
N LEU A 162 -6.15 -4.29 4.75
CA LEU A 162 -5.29 -5.35 5.27
C LEU A 162 -5.53 -5.48 6.77
N LEU A 163 -6.10 -6.60 7.20
CA LEU A 163 -6.23 -6.90 8.64
C LEU A 163 -4.97 -7.60 9.11
N LYS A 164 -4.22 -6.97 10.00
CA LYS A 164 -2.97 -7.53 10.52
C LYS A 164 -3.14 -7.95 11.98
N THR A 165 -2.67 -9.14 12.31
CA THR A 165 -2.59 -9.66 13.67
C THR A 165 -1.21 -10.24 13.96
N SER A 166 -0.76 -10.14 15.21
CA SER A 166 0.42 -10.87 15.71
C SER A 166 -0.05 -11.88 16.73
N LEU A 167 0.41 -13.12 16.60
CA LEU A 167 -0.11 -14.26 17.35
C LEU A 167 1.02 -14.96 18.12
N SER A 168 0.73 -15.42 19.33
CA SER A 168 1.55 -16.41 20.03
C SER A 168 1.59 -17.72 19.24
N LYS A 169 2.44 -18.66 19.67
CA LYS A 169 2.48 -20.04 19.14
C LYS A 169 1.08 -20.65 19.04
N GLU A 170 0.31 -20.50 20.10
CA GLU A 170 -1.04 -21.05 20.27
C GLU A 170 -2.11 -20.31 19.45
N GLY A 171 -1.78 -19.16 18.86
CA GLY A 171 -2.71 -18.38 18.03
C GLY A 171 -3.43 -17.24 18.76
N TYR A 172 -3.02 -16.89 19.98
CA TYR A 172 -3.62 -15.78 20.72
C TYR A 172 -2.94 -14.45 20.37
N PHE A 173 -3.71 -13.40 20.14
CA PHE A 173 -3.16 -12.05 19.92
C PHE A 173 -2.96 -11.28 21.23
N SER A 174 -3.50 -11.79 22.34
CA SER A 174 -3.26 -11.28 23.69
C SER A 174 -3.48 -12.35 24.74
N SER A 175 -2.79 -12.27 25.88
CA SER A 175 -3.09 -13.10 27.07
C SER A 175 -4.44 -12.77 27.71
N GLY A 176 -5.02 -11.60 27.40
CA GLY A 176 -6.26 -11.11 28.02
C GLY A 176 -6.05 -10.40 29.36
N GLU A 177 -4.80 -10.21 29.80
CA GLU A 177 -4.47 -9.52 31.07
C GLU A 177 -4.59 -7.99 30.98
N GLY A 178 -4.85 -7.44 29.78
CA GLY A 178 -5.02 -6.00 29.58
C GLY A 178 -3.70 -5.21 29.65
N LEU A 179 -2.58 -5.89 29.41
CA LEU A 179 -1.23 -5.34 29.40
C LEU A 179 -0.70 -5.23 27.96
N ARG A 180 0.31 -4.39 27.77
CA ARG A 180 1.01 -4.25 26.48
C ARG A 180 1.91 -5.45 26.24
N GLU A 181 1.71 -6.13 25.11
CA GLU A 181 2.37 -7.39 24.78
C GLU A 181 3.12 -7.29 23.45
N LYS A 182 4.45 -7.49 23.48
CA LYS A 182 5.25 -7.58 22.24
C LYS A 182 5.32 -9.04 21.79
N ILE A 183 4.65 -9.35 20.68
CA ILE A 183 4.60 -10.70 20.11
C ILE A 183 5.58 -10.87 18.94
N SER A 184 5.56 -9.93 17.98
CA SER A 184 6.42 -10.00 16.80
C SER A 184 7.89 -9.71 17.13
N SER A 185 8.77 -10.35 16.37
CA SER A 185 10.22 -10.17 16.41
C SER A 185 10.66 -8.79 15.92
N SER A 186 11.89 -8.42 16.26
CA SER A 186 12.56 -7.22 15.73
C SER A 186 12.73 -7.23 14.21
N GLU A 187 12.88 -8.41 13.63
CA GLU A 187 13.01 -8.64 12.20
C GLU A 187 11.71 -8.28 11.50
N SER A 188 10.58 -8.77 12.03
CA SER A 188 9.24 -8.36 11.56
C SER A 188 8.99 -6.86 11.70
N ASP A 189 9.52 -6.20 12.74
CA ASP A 189 9.34 -4.76 12.95
C ASP A 189 9.89 -3.93 11.76
N VAL A 190 10.94 -4.39 11.08
CA VAL A 190 11.50 -3.72 9.89
C VAL A 190 10.51 -3.76 8.72
N PHE A 191 9.99 -4.94 8.39
CA PHE A 191 9.04 -5.12 7.30
C PHE A 191 7.68 -4.48 7.62
N LEU A 192 7.23 -4.56 8.87
CA LEU A 192 6.03 -3.86 9.33
C LEU A 192 6.19 -2.35 9.22
N SER A 193 7.35 -1.79 9.57
CA SER A 193 7.61 -0.36 9.38
C SER A 193 7.53 0.01 7.90
N MET A 194 8.16 -0.76 7.00
CA MET A 194 8.03 -0.51 5.57
C MET A 194 6.59 -0.66 5.08
N LEU A 195 5.83 -1.64 5.56
CA LEU A 195 4.41 -1.79 5.24
C LEU A 195 3.60 -0.55 5.62
N ARG A 196 3.90 0.08 6.77
CA ARG A 196 3.27 1.36 7.18
C ARG A 196 3.59 2.51 6.23
N ALA A 197 4.77 2.52 5.61
CA ALA A 197 5.10 3.48 4.55
C ALA A 197 4.33 3.24 3.25
N LYS A 198 3.71 2.08 3.08
CA LYS A 198 3.03 1.64 1.85
C LYS A 198 1.49 1.68 1.93
N VAL A 199 0.95 2.18 3.03
CA VAL A 199 -0.50 2.33 3.20
C VAL A 199 -0.86 3.79 3.46
N ASP A 200 -2.05 4.19 3.02
CA ASP A 200 -2.50 5.57 3.21
C ASP A 200 -2.88 5.84 4.66
N THR A 201 -3.42 4.83 5.35
CA THR A 201 -3.85 4.95 6.74
C THR A 201 -3.64 3.68 7.54
N ILE A 202 -3.49 3.85 8.86
CA ILE A 202 -3.50 2.77 9.85
C ILE A 202 -4.64 3.03 10.83
N LEU A 203 -5.47 2.02 11.07
CA LEU A 203 -6.62 2.08 11.97
C LEU A 203 -6.35 1.19 13.17
N VAL A 204 -6.58 1.71 14.38
CA VAL A 204 -6.54 0.93 15.62
C VAL A 204 -7.80 1.12 16.46
N GLY A 205 -8.20 0.04 17.12
CA GLY A 205 -9.38 0.02 17.99
C GLY A 205 -9.11 0.60 19.39
N PRO A 206 -10.18 0.79 20.19
CA PRO A 206 -10.08 1.45 21.50
C PRO A 206 -9.09 0.81 22.47
N ASN A 207 -9.04 -0.52 22.53
CA ASN A 207 -8.15 -1.22 23.46
C ASN A 207 -6.68 -1.06 23.11
N THR A 208 -6.34 -1.04 21.81
CA THR A 208 -4.97 -0.77 21.36
C THR A 208 -4.55 0.63 21.76
N VAL A 209 -5.44 1.64 21.63
CA VAL A 209 -5.15 3.00 22.10
C VAL A 209 -4.89 3.02 23.60
N ARG A 210 -5.80 2.42 24.38
CA ARG A 210 -5.76 2.42 25.85
C ARG A 210 -4.56 1.68 26.44
N VAL A 211 -4.15 0.58 25.82
CA VAL A 211 -3.13 -0.33 26.38
C VAL A 211 -1.73 -0.02 25.82
N ASP A 212 -1.62 0.35 24.54
CA ASP A 212 -0.32 0.39 23.87
C ASP A 212 0.25 1.80 23.68
N ASP A 213 -0.57 2.84 23.88
CA ASP A 213 -0.28 4.23 23.49
C ASP A 213 0.42 4.30 22.11
N PRO A 214 -0.18 3.77 21.03
CA PRO A 214 0.56 3.43 19.82
C PRO A 214 1.01 4.66 19.04
N GLY A 215 2.24 4.63 18.50
CA GLY A 215 2.75 5.69 17.62
C GLY A 215 2.21 5.64 16.19
N LEU A 216 2.11 4.41 15.65
CA LEU A 216 1.64 4.07 14.29
C LEU A 216 2.35 4.78 13.13
N ASP A 217 3.47 5.45 13.39
CA ASP A 217 4.26 6.12 12.39
C ASP A 217 5.15 5.15 11.60
N PHE A 218 5.50 5.55 10.37
CA PHE A 218 6.61 4.95 9.65
C PHE A 218 7.91 5.40 10.32
N ARG A 219 8.77 4.44 10.65
CA ARG A 219 10.06 4.70 11.30
C ARG A 219 11.17 4.04 10.51
N ILE A 220 12.19 4.82 10.17
CA ILE A 220 13.38 4.30 9.48
C ILE A 220 14.04 3.24 10.37
N PRO A 221 14.16 1.98 9.91
CA PRO A 221 14.89 0.95 10.64
C PRO A 221 16.34 1.36 10.88
N SER A 222 16.88 1.05 12.06
CA SER A 222 18.29 1.33 12.38
C SER A 222 19.28 0.48 11.58
N SER A 223 18.82 -0.68 11.08
CA SER A 223 19.59 -1.60 10.27
C SER A 223 18.68 -2.34 9.29
N LEU A 224 19.22 -2.66 8.11
CA LEU A 224 18.53 -3.50 7.14
C LEU A 224 18.52 -4.97 7.59
N PRO A 225 17.47 -5.73 7.21
CA PRO A 225 17.49 -7.18 7.31
C PRO A 225 18.67 -7.75 6.51
N LYS A 226 19.29 -8.82 7.00
CA LYS A 226 20.45 -9.44 6.35
C LYS A 226 20.09 -10.17 5.05
N PHE A 227 18.83 -10.50 4.85
CA PHE A 227 18.32 -11.25 3.71
C PHE A 227 16.86 -10.86 3.43
N SER A 228 16.43 -11.03 2.18
CA SER A 228 15.00 -10.95 1.83
C SER A 228 14.33 -12.29 2.17
N PRO A 229 13.19 -12.29 2.89
CA PRO A 229 12.45 -13.50 3.21
C PRO A 229 11.99 -14.22 1.94
N GLN A 230 12.03 -15.55 1.96
CA GLN A 230 11.50 -16.35 0.87
C GLN A 230 10.01 -16.58 1.06
N ILE A 231 9.25 -16.38 -0.02
CA ILE A 231 7.81 -16.65 -0.05
C ILE A 231 7.61 -18.11 -0.46
N LEU A 232 6.92 -18.85 0.40
CA LEU A 232 6.53 -20.24 0.20
C LEU A 232 5.06 -20.25 -0.20
N SER A 233 4.77 -20.54 -1.47
CA SER A 233 3.40 -20.71 -1.95
C SER A 233 2.78 -21.95 -1.33
N VAL A 234 1.53 -21.86 -0.92
CA VAL A 234 0.78 -23.02 -0.41
C VAL A 234 0.12 -23.69 -1.62
N SER A 235 0.78 -24.68 -2.24
CA SER A 235 0.08 -25.49 -3.23
C SER A 235 -0.94 -26.36 -2.52
N GLU A 236 -2.21 -26.25 -2.90
CA GLU A 236 -3.17 -27.30 -2.62
C GLU A 236 -2.71 -28.56 -3.39
N ASN A 237 -2.18 -29.55 -2.67
CA ASN A 237 -1.74 -30.86 -3.17
C ASN A 237 -0.49 -30.87 -4.08
N ALA A 238 0.71 -30.76 -3.50
CA ALA A 238 1.90 -31.35 -4.13
C ALA A 238 2.78 -32.06 -3.10
N SER A 239 2.86 -33.38 -3.21
CA SER A 239 3.85 -34.22 -2.52
C SER A 239 5.26 -33.70 -2.76
N VAL A 240 5.94 -33.34 -1.68
CA VAL A 240 7.29 -32.76 -1.68
C VAL A 240 8.32 -33.80 -2.12
N ASN A 241 8.92 -33.62 -3.30
CA ASN A 241 10.20 -34.26 -3.65
C ASN A 241 11.32 -33.24 -3.40
N GLN A 242 12.23 -33.56 -2.47
CA GLN A 242 13.20 -32.64 -1.85
C GLN A 242 14.41 -32.22 -2.71
N ASN A 243 14.47 -32.50 -4.02
CA ASN A 243 15.68 -32.22 -4.82
C ASN A 243 15.38 -31.52 -6.16
N ALA A 244 14.67 -30.40 -6.11
CA ALA A 244 14.60 -29.48 -7.23
C ALA A 244 15.00 -28.08 -6.76
N SER A 245 15.99 -27.50 -7.42
CA SER A 245 16.25 -26.06 -7.38
C SER A 245 14.93 -25.33 -7.59
N VAL A 246 14.47 -24.64 -6.55
CA VAL A 246 13.16 -23.98 -6.53
C VAL A 246 13.19 -22.83 -7.52
N ASN A 247 12.65 -23.09 -8.72
CA ASN A 247 12.33 -22.04 -9.68
C ASN A 247 11.40 -21.03 -9.01
N LEU A 248 11.82 -19.76 -8.96
CA LEU A 248 11.10 -18.58 -8.46
C LEU A 248 9.78 -18.26 -9.19
N ASN A 249 9.26 -19.18 -10.01
CA ASN A 249 7.99 -19.04 -10.69
C ASN A 249 6.83 -19.40 -9.74
N ILE A 250 6.66 -18.59 -8.70
CA ILE A 250 5.33 -18.37 -8.11
C ILE A 250 4.42 -18.00 -9.29
N GLY A 251 3.38 -18.80 -9.55
CA GLY A 251 2.58 -18.71 -10.77
C GLY A 251 2.20 -17.26 -11.07
N ARG A 252 2.39 -16.84 -12.33
CA ARG A 252 2.26 -15.46 -12.84
C ARG A 252 0.92 -14.77 -12.47
N ASN A 253 -0.08 -15.53 -12.02
CA ASN A 253 -1.40 -15.07 -11.58
C ASN A 253 -1.65 -14.96 -10.06
N SER A 254 -0.70 -15.27 -9.16
CA SER A 254 -1.05 -15.63 -7.77
C SER A 254 -1.03 -14.53 -6.70
N CYS A 255 -0.32 -13.39 -6.87
CA CYS A 255 -0.25 -12.34 -5.84
C CYS A 255 -0.73 -10.97 -6.37
N LYS A 256 -2.01 -10.64 -6.14
CA LYS A 256 -2.67 -9.36 -6.46
C LYS A 256 -3.10 -8.64 -5.17
N GLY A 257 -3.55 -7.40 -5.26
CA GLY A 257 -4.07 -6.67 -4.12
C GLY A 257 -3.05 -6.54 -2.98
N PHE A 258 -3.52 -6.62 -1.74
CA PHE A 258 -2.61 -6.62 -0.58
C PHE A 258 -1.63 -7.79 -0.55
N SER A 259 -1.99 -8.96 -1.10
CA SER A 259 -1.05 -10.08 -1.20
C SER A 259 0.17 -9.73 -2.04
N GLY A 260 -0.06 -9.10 -3.19
CA GLY A 260 0.99 -8.56 -4.04
C GLY A 260 1.82 -7.47 -3.36
N LEU A 261 1.17 -6.53 -2.67
CA LEU A 261 1.86 -5.46 -1.96
C LEU A 261 2.75 -5.97 -0.82
N VAL A 262 2.24 -6.86 0.03
CA VAL A 262 3.01 -7.41 1.15
C VAL A 262 4.17 -8.27 0.63
N SER A 263 3.97 -9.03 -0.45
CA SER A 263 5.06 -9.72 -1.15
C SER A 263 6.15 -8.75 -1.63
N ALA A 264 5.76 -7.59 -2.20
CA ALA A 264 6.72 -6.55 -2.60
C ALA A 264 7.45 -5.93 -1.41
N VAL A 265 6.77 -5.75 -0.26
CA VAL A 265 7.42 -5.32 0.99
C VAL A 265 8.50 -6.31 1.40
N LEU A 266 8.23 -7.61 1.41
CA LEU A 266 9.23 -8.63 1.73
C LEU A 266 10.42 -8.62 0.77
N LYS A 267 10.16 -8.40 -0.53
CA LYS A 267 11.20 -8.33 -1.56
C LYS A 267 12.12 -7.11 -1.40
N TYR A 268 11.54 -5.91 -1.28
CA TYR A 268 12.27 -4.65 -1.42
C TYR A 268 12.76 -4.04 -0.10
N SER A 269 12.25 -4.47 1.06
CA SER A 269 12.64 -3.86 2.36
C SER A 269 14.10 -4.09 2.75
N SER A 270 14.76 -5.10 2.15
CA SER A 270 16.18 -5.39 2.39
C SER A 270 17.11 -4.68 1.39
N ASN A 271 16.57 -3.91 0.42
CA ASN A 271 17.36 -3.21 -0.58
C ASN A 271 17.83 -1.83 -0.04
N PRO A 272 19.14 -1.53 -0.05
CA PRO A 272 19.69 -0.30 0.50
C PRO A 272 19.26 0.97 -0.25
N ASP A 273 19.16 0.91 -1.59
CA ASP A 273 18.75 2.06 -2.40
C ASP A 273 17.28 2.41 -2.15
N ILE A 274 16.43 1.38 -1.98
CA ILE A 274 15.04 1.57 -1.60
C ILE A 274 14.93 2.21 -0.21
N LEU A 275 15.68 1.71 0.78
CA LEU A 275 15.66 2.31 2.11
C LEU A 275 16.13 3.77 2.08
N GLN A 276 17.17 4.07 1.30
CA GLN A 276 17.70 5.43 1.16
C GLN A 276 16.64 6.39 0.60
N ILE A 277 15.87 5.97 -0.42
CA ILE A 277 14.74 6.76 -0.95
C ILE A 277 13.70 7.03 0.14
N HIS A 278 13.36 6.02 0.96
CA HIS A 278 12.38 6.19 2.04
C HIS A 278 12.89 7.07 3.17
N LYS A 279 14.20 7.07 3.43
CA LYS A 279 14.85 7.95 4.40
C LYS A 279 14.82 9.41 3.95
N GLU A 280 15.16 9.67 2.69
CA GLU A 280 15.13 11.02 2.11
C GLU A 280 13.71 11.60 2.07
N LYS A 281 12.72 10.74 1.82
CA LYS A 281 11.31 11.12 1.70
C LYS A 281 10.47 10.72 2.92
N GLU A 282 11.09 10.53 4.09
CA GLU A 282 10.43 9.96 5.28
C GLU A 282 9.11 10.67 5.63
N LYS A 283 9.12 12.00 5.59
CA LYS A 283 7.95 12.83 5.93
C LYS A 283 6.77 12.58 4.99
N ASP A 284 7.02 12.16 3.76
CA ASP A 284 6.01 11.96 2.72
C ASP A 284 5.45 10.54 2.68
N TYR A 285 6.14 9.58 3.28
CA TYR A 285 5.66 8.20 3.46
C TYR A 285 4.85 8.00 4.75
N GLN A 286 4.57 9.06 5.52
CA GLN A 286 3.86 8.91 6.79
C GLN A 286 2.37 8.64 6.57
N PRO A 287 1.84 7.50 7.06
CA PRO A 287 0.42 7.20 6.95
C PRO A 287 -0.42 8.14 7.82
N LEU A 288 -1.71 8.26 7.49
CA LEU A 288 -2.70 8.80 8.41
C LEU A 288 -2.90 7.82 9.58
N ARG A 289 -2.89 8.32 10.81
CA ARG A 289 -3.07 7.51 12.01
C ARG A 289 -4.49 7.70 12.53
N VAL A 290 -5.33 6.68 12.42
CA VAL A 290 -6.76 6.74 12.73
C VAL A 290 -7.05 5.98 14.02
N PHE A 291 -7.69 6.68 14.97
CA PHE A 291 -7.98 6.17 16.29
C PHE A 291 -9.49 6.15 16.55
N PHE A 292 -10.01 5.02 17.01
CA PHE A 292 -11.40 4.88 17.47
C PHE A 292 -11.46 5.09 18.98
N LEU A 293 -12.11 6.16 19.42
CA LEU A 293 -12.20 6.58 20.82
C LEU A 293 -13.64 6.49 21.34
N PRO A 294 -13.97 5.49 22.16
CA PRO A 294 -15.33 5.31 22.67
C PRO A 294 -15.64 6.22 23.85
N ASP A 295 -14.63 6.89 24.43
CA ASP A 295 -14.74 7.84 25.54
C ASP A 295 -13.40 8.60 25.69
N GLN A 296 -13.40 9.80 26.28
CA GLN A 296 -12.17 10.58 26.51
C GLN A 296 -11.17 9.89 27.46
N ASN A 297 -11.65 9.02 28.36
CA ASN A 297 -10.80 8.32 29.33
C ASN A 297 -9.99 7.16 28.73
N PHE A 298 -10.14 6.88 27.43
CA PHE A 298 -9.39 5.82 26.73
C PHE A 298 -8.01 6.26 26.26
N ILE A 299 -7.69 7.55 26.33
CA ILE A 299 -6.38 8.05 25.94
C ILE A 299 -5.62 8.56 27.15
N SER A 300 -4.34 8.22 27.22
CA SER A 300 -3.44 8.73 28.23
C SER A 300 -2.81 10.06 27.79
N GLN A 301 -2.27 10.81 28.75
CA GLN A 301 -1.46 11.99 28.45
C GLN A 301 -0.21 11.61 27.62
N ASN A 302 0.39 10.44 27.91
CA ASN A 302 1.53 9.90 27.17
C ASN A 302 1.19 9.62 25.70
N PHE A 303 -0.02 9.11 25.42
CA PHE A 303 -0.49 8.95 24.05
C PHE A 303 -0.53 10.29 23.32
N LEU A 304 -1.13 11.32 23.91
CA LEU A 304 -1.26 12.66 23.31
C LEU A 304 0.10 13.29 23.04
N GLU A 305 1.01 13.25 24.01
CA GLU A 305 2.38 13.77 23.87
C GLU A 305 3.14 13.06 22.75
N LYS A 306 3.01 11.72 22.67
CA LYS A 306 3.62 10.93 21.61
C LYS A 306 3.07 11.27 20.24
N GLN A 307 1.74 11.46 20.11
CA GLN A 307 1.14 11.89 18.84
C GLN A 307 1.64 13.27 18.42
N ASN A 308 1.78 14.20 19.37
CA ASN A 308 2.30 15.55 19.13
C ASN A 308 3.77 15.51 18.68
N GLN A 309 4.63 14.78 19.39
CA GLN A 309 6.04 14.59 19.01
C GLN A 309 6.20 14.04 17.59
N ILE A 310 5.34 13.09 17.20
CA ILE A 310 5.36 12.56 15.83
C ILE A 310 4.91 13.64 14.84
N ASN A 311 3.84 14.38 15.13
CA ASN A 311 3.39 15.47 14.27
C ASN A 311 4.48 16.53 14.07
N ASP A 312 5.21 16.89 15.14
CA ASP A 312 6.32 17.85 15.11
C ASP A 312 7.48 17.31 14.27
N ARG A 313 7.89 16.06 14.50
CA ARG A 313 8.94 15.36 13.73
C ARG A 313 8.64 15.32 12.24
N VAL A 314 7.39 14.99 11.90
CA VAL A 314 6.93 14.85 10.51
C VAL A 314 6.61 16.22 9.88
N GLY A 315 6.25 17.22 10.69
CA GLY A 315 5.73 18.51 10.26
C GLY A 315 4.30 18.45 9.69
N LYS A 316 3.50 17.46 10.10
CA LYS A 316 2.12 17.23 9.61
C LYS A 316 1.20 16.78 10.72
N LYS A 317 -0.04 17.29 10.75
CA LYS A 317 -1.13 16.84 11.63
C LYS A 317 -1.79 15.56 11.12
N ASN A 318 -1.03 14.47 11.06
CA ASN A 318 -1.44 13.19 10.45
C ASN A 318 -2.05 12.22 11.49
N ALA A 319 -2.88 12.72 12.39
CA ALA A 319 -3.81 11.89 13.18
C ALA A 319 -5.25 12.17 12.74
N ALA A 320 -6.17 11.24 12.98
CA ALA A 320 -7.60 11.41 12.81
C ALA A 320 -8.35 10.56 13.84
N PHE A 321 -9.55 10.99 14.20
CA PHE A 321 -10.28 10.43 15.34
C PHE A 321 -11.73 10.17 14.97
N PHE A 322 -12.14 8.92 15.14
CA PHE A 322 -13.55 8.55 15.23
C PHE A 322 -13.95 8.54 16.70
N LEU A 323 -14.94 9.35 17.04
CA LEU A 323 -15.52 9.49 18.37
C LEU A 323 -16.88 8.78 18.40
N ASP A 324 -17.19 8.08 19.49
CA ASP A 324 -18.51 7.48 19.65
C ASP A 324 -19.57 8.59 19.80
N GLU A 325 -20.51 8.62 18.87
CA GLU A 325 -21.61 9.60 18.83
C GLU A 325 -22.46 9.63 20.11
N LYS A 326 -22.48 8.53 20.88
CA LYS A 326 -23.27 8.40 22.11
C LYS A 326 -22.60 9.06 23.31
N LYS A 327 -21.36 9.55 23.16
CA LYS A 327 -20.61 10.18 24.24
C LYS A 327 -20.56 11.70 24.10
N SER A 328 -20.47 12.32 25.27
CA SER A 328 -20.10 13.72 25.41
C SER A 328 -18.62 13.81 25.76
N TYR A 329 -17.95 14.80 25.19
CA TYR A 329 -16.52 15.01 25.34
C TYR A 329 -16.29 16.43 25.84
N ASP A 330 -15.33 16.59 26.75
CA ASP A 330 -14.93 17.91 27.22
C ASP A 330 -14.42 18.80 26.05
N PRO A 331 -14.84 20.08 25.93
CA PRO A 331 -14.40 20.96 24.85
C PRO A 331 -12.88 21.17 24.78
N LYS A 332 -12.17 21.20 25.92
CA LYS A 332 -10.70 21.33 25.92
C LYS A 332 -10.06 20.07 25.36
N PHE A 333 -10.61 18.91 25.70
CA PHE A 333 -10.18 17.63 25.13
C PHE A 333 -10.34 17.61 23.61
N LEU A 334 -11.49 18.05 23.08
CA LEU A 334 -11.72 18.13 21.63
C LEU A 334 -10.70 19.05 20.95
N SER A 335 -10.42 20.22 21.55
CA SER A 335 -9.40 21.14 21.04
C SER A 335 -8.00 20.52 20.97
N VAL A 336 -7.65 19.66 21.93
CA VAL A 336 -6.38 18.91 21.88
C VAL A 336 -6.35 17.96 20.68
N LEU A 337 -7.43 17.21 20.42
CA LEU A 337 -7.50 16.31 19.27
C LEU A 337 -7.47 17.05 17.93
N GLU A 338 -8.17 18.19 17.82
CA GLU A 338 -8.15 19.07 16.66
C GLU A 338 -6.73 19.59 16.36
N ASN A 339 -5.92 19.81 17.39
CA ASN A 339 -4.52 20.20 17.20
C ASN A 339 -3.64 19.06 16.64
N LEU A 340 -4.05 17.81 16.82
CA LEU A 340 -3.35 16.64 16.28
C LEU A 340 -3.79 16.27 14.85
N SER A 341 -4.94 16.75 14.40
CA SER A 341 -5.56 16.34 13.13
C SER A 341 -5.65 17.47 12.11
N LYS A 342 -5.49 17.11 10.84
CA LYS A 342 -5.87 17.95 9.69
C LYS A 342 -7.31 17.72 9.24
N PHE A 343 -7.96 16.68 9.76
CA PHE A 343 -9.33 16.30 9.42
C PHE A 343 -10.27 16.70 10.57
N PRO A 344 -11.57 16.88 10.28
CA PRO A 344 -12.57 17.05 11.32
C PRO A 344 -12.59 15.87 12.30
N LEU A 345 -13.00 16.13 13.54
CA LEU A 345 -13.34 15.05 14.48
C LEU A 345 -14.67 14.43 14.06
N GLU A 346 -14.68 13.13 13.80
CA GLU A 346 -15.84 12.44 13.25
C GLU A 346 -16.60 11.72 14.37
N LYS A 347 -17.77 12.25 14.73
CA LYS A 347 -18.68 11.58 15.68
C LYS A 347 -19.57 10.61 14.90
N VAL A 348 -19.43 9.32 15.17
CA VAL A 348 -20.14 8.26 14.44
C VAL A 348 -20.55 7.12 15.36
N SER A 349 -21.58 6.38 14.98
CA SER A 349 -21.84 5.05 15.53
C SER A 349 -20.73 4.10 15.10
N PHE A 350 -20.04 3.47 16.04
CA PHE A 350 -18.99 2.48 15.71
C PHE A 350 -19.53 1.21 15.05
N SER A 351 -20.84 0.97 15.13
CA SER A 351 -21.53 -0.09 14.37
C SER A 351 -21.93 0.33 12.96
N ASP A 352 -21.90 1.63 12.64
CA ASP A 352 -22.25 2.15 11.31
C ASP A 352 -21.02 2.15 10.40
N ILE A 353 -20.74 0.97 9.84
CA ILE A 353 -19.62 0.80 8.93
C ILE A 353 -19.78 1.64 7.67
N THR A 354 -21.01 1.85 7.18
CA THR A 354 -21.27 2.65 5.99
C THR A 354 -20.77 4.07 6.20
N ARG A 355 -21.13 4.68 7.34
CA ARG A 355 -20.66 6.03 7.67
C ARG A 355 -19.13 6.11 7.80
N ILE A 356 -18.51 5.11 8.41
CA ILE A 356 -17.04 5.03 8.55
C ILE A 356 -16.38 4.97 7.16
N LEU A 357 -16.91 4.15 6.24
CA LEU A 357 -16.38 4.04 4.88
C LEU A 357 -16.57 5.34 4.09
N GLU A 358 -17.71 6.03 4.23
CA GLU A 358 -17.94 7.34 3.61
C GLU A 358 -16.90 8.37 4.05
N VAL A 359 -16.60 8.42 5.35
CA VAL A 359 -15.59 9.31 5.92
C VAL A 359 -14.21 8.98 5.34
N LEU A 360 -13.79 7.72 5.38
CA LEU A 360 -12.51 7.29 4.83
C LEU A 360 -12.40 7.59 3.32
N HIS A 361 -13.48 7.41 2.57
CA HIS A 361 -13.54 7.79 1.16
C HIS A 361 -13.41 9.30 0.96
N SER A 362 -14.07 10.11 1.79
CA SER A 362 -13.97 11.58 1.75
C SER A 362 -12.57 12.11 2.05
N TRP A 363 -11.77 11.34 2.82
CA TRP A 363 -10.37 11.62 3.09
C TRP A 363 -9.42 11.08 2.00
N GLU A 364 -9.97 10.60 0.90
CA GLU A 364 -9.24 10.09 -0.25
C GLU A 364 -8.35 8.86 0.02
N ILE A 365 -8.73 8.04 1.00
CA ILE A 365 -7.94 6.86 1.40
C ILE A 365 -8.09 5.73 0.37
N ASN A 366 -6.98 5.28 -0.22
CA ASN A 366 -6.91 4.13 -1.12
C ASN A 366 -6.70 2.81 -0.37
N THR A 367 -5.81 2.80 0.64
CA THR A 367 -5.41 1.58 1.37
C THR A 367 -5.40 1.81 2.87
N ALA A 368 -5.91 0.83 3.62
CA ALA A 368 -6.04 0.88 5.07
C ALA A 368 -5.44 -0.37 5.72
N LEU A 369 -4.44 -0.18 6.56
CA LEU A 369 -3.92 -1.22 7.45
C LEU A 369 -4.69 -1.19 8.77
N VAL A 370 -5.34 -2.29 9.12
CA VAL A 370 -6.05 -2.46 10.39
C VAL A 370 -5.13 -3.23 11.33
N GLU A 371 -4.52 -2.53 12.29
CA GLU A 371 -3.78 -3.13 13.39
C GLU A 371 -4.67 -3.10 14.63
N GLY A 372 -4.86 -4.21 15.34
CA GLY A 372 -5.59 -4.15 16.62
C GLY A 372 -6.23 -5.46 17.03
N GLY A 373 -7.29 -5.35 17.85
CA GLY A 373 -8.03 -6.51 18.35
C GLY A 373 -9.41 -6.67 17.68
N ASN A 374 -10.18 -7.61 18.23
CA ASN A 374 -11.44 -8.10 17.68
C ASN A 374 -12.51 -7.03 17.39
N PHE A 375 -12.44 -5.83 17.97
CA PHE A 375 -13.34 -4.73 17.62
C PHE A 375 -13.28 -4.39 16.12
N LEU A 376 -12.07 -4.12 15.59
CA LEU A 376 -11.92 -3.78 14.18
C LEU A 376 -12.01 -5.01 13.26
N TYR A 377 -11.61 -6.19 13.74
CA TYR A 377 -11.78 -7.42 12.96
C TYR A 377 -13.25 -7.73 12.72
N LYS A 378 -14.09 -7.68 13.76
CA LYS A 378 -15.55 -7.86 13.62
C LYS A 378 -16.19 -6.81 12.73
N LEU A 379 -15.70 -5.57 12.79
CA LEU A 379 -16.21 -4.48 11.98
C LEU A 379 -15.85 -4.67 10.50
N PHE A 380 -14.57 -4.87 10.15
CA PHE A 380 -14.12 -4.84 8.76
C PHE A 380 -14.10 -6.20 8.06
N SER A 381 -13.95 -7.31 8.79
CA SER A 381 -13.95 -8.65 8.18
C SER A 381 -15.17 -8.98 7.28
N PRO A 382 -16.41 -8.55 7.58
CA PRO A 382 -17.56 -8.91 6.76
C PRO A 382 -17.62 -8.18 5.41
N ILE A 383 -16.80 -7.15 5.21
CA ILE A 383 -16.79 -6.34 3.99
C ILE A 383 -15.55 -6.57 3.11
N LEU A 384 -14.66 -7.50 3.51
CA LEU A 384 -13.47 -7.83 2.75
C LEU A 384 -13.85 -8.45 1.40
N SER A 385 -13.02 -8.20 0.39
CA SER A 385 -13.17 -8.60 -1.00
C SER A 385 -11.84 -9.15 -1.55
N GLU A 386 -11.79 -9.46 -2.84
CA GLU A 386 -10.66 -10.11 -3.51
C GLU A 386 -9.31 -9.38 -3.38
N ASP A 387 -9.30 -8.04 -3.33
CA ASP A 387 -8.06 -7.25 -3.19
C ASP A 387 -7.63 -7.06 -1.73
N ASP A 388 -8.52 -7.39 -0.79
CA ASP A 388 -8.30 -7.28 0.65
C ASP A 388 -7.64 -8.56 1.19
N ALA A 389 -6.92 -8.46 2.31
CA ALA A 389 -6.22 -9.61 2.87
C ALA A 389 -6.18 -9.61 4.40
N ILE A 390 -5.88 -10.78 4.96
CA ILE A 390 -5.54 -10.96 6.36
C ILE A 390 -4.08 -11.40 6.44
N LEU A 391 -3.28 -10.69 7.24
CA LEU A 391 -1.89 -11.02 7.56
C LEU A 391 -1.80 -11.46 9.02
N GLN A 392 -1.43 -12.72 9.23
CA GLN A 392 -1.13 -13.26 10.54
C GLN A 392 0.38 -13.38 10.70
N ILE A 393 0.92 -12.86 11.79
CA ILE A 393 2.34 -12.98 12.13
C ILE A 393 2.44 -13.84 13.38
N ARG A 394 2.75 -15.12 13.20
CA ARG A 394 2.83 -16.10 14.29
C ARG A 394 4.25 -16.17 14.83
N SER A 395 4.43 -15.87 16.10
CA SER A 395 5.72 -15.99 16.78
C SER A 395 6.00 -17.45 17.17
N ASN A 396 7.23 -17.90 16.92
CA ASN A 396 7.75 -19.18 17.40
C ASN A 396 8.47 -19.05 18.75
N THR A 397 8.43 -17.89 19.40
CA THR A 397 9.12 -17.64 20.69
C THR A 397 8.17 -17.19 21.79
N VAL A 398 7.07 -16.52 21.45
CA VAL A 398 6.07 -16.04 22.40
C VAL A 398 4.94 -17.07 22.58
N SER A 399 4.64 -17.41 23.83
CA SER A 399 3.62 -18.39 24.21
C SER A 399 2.65 -17.79 25.22
N PHE A 400 1.37 -17.95 24.97
CA PHE A 400 0.29 -17.62 25.89
C PHE A 400 -0.50 -18.91 26.19
N PRO A 401 -0.47 -19.45 27.42
CA PRO A 401 -1.19 -20.68 27.77
C PRO A 401 -2.71 -20.57 27.57
N LYS A 402 -3.23 -19.35 27.70
CA LYS A 402 -4.61 -18.95 27.44
C LYS A 402 -4.58 -17.52 26.91
N GLY A 403 -5.61 -17.13 26.18
CA GLY A 403 -5.68 -15.77 25.67
C GLY A 403 -6.92 -15.51 24.82
N ILE A 404 -6.86 -14.42 24.09
CA ILE A 404 -7.91 -13.98 23.18
C ILE A 404 -7.50 -14.36 21.75
N LEU A 405 -8.35 -15.16 21.11
CA LEU A 405 -8.19 -15.52 19.70
C LEU A 405 -8.73 -14.40 18.80
N PRO A 406 -8.15 -14.21 17.60
CA PRO A 406 -8.70 -13.27 16.65
C PRO A 406 -10.08 -13.72 16.17
N GLU A 407 -11.02 -12.78 16.10
CA GLU A 407 -12.39 -12.98 15.65
C GLU A 407 -12.66 -12.20 14.36
N TRP A 408 -12.44 -12.82 13.20
CA TRP A 408 -12.91 -12.33 11.90
C TRP A 408 -13.97 -13.27 11.31
N LYS A 409 -14.87 -12.72 10.50
CA LYS A 409 -15.87 -13.47 9.73
C LYS A 409 -15.35 -13.73 8.32
N GLY A 410 -15.73 -14.86 7.74
CA GLY A 410 -15.39 -15.24 6.36
C GLY A 410 -14.43 -16.43 6.27
N LYS A 411 -14.30 -17.00 5.06
CA LYS A 411 -13.32 -18.04 4.78
C LYS A 411 -11.97 -17.40 4.48
N PHE A 412 -10.95 -17.85 5.21
CA PHE A 412 -9.56 -17.48 4.99
C PHE A 412 -8.90 -18.54 4.12
N SER A 413 -8.58 -18.17 2.88
CA SER A 413 -7.80 -19.01 1.97
C SER A 413 -6.36 -18.50 1.98
N MET A 414 -5.49 -19.28 2.60
CA MET A 414 -4.08 -18.96 2.70
C MET A 414 -3.43 -18.96 1.31
N GLU A 415 -2.72 -17.90 0.95
CA GLU A 415 -2.06 -17.78 -0.34
C GLU A 415 -0.60 -18.18 -0.26
N TRP A 416 0.10 -17.63 0.73
CA TRP A 416 1.52 -17.87 0.92
C TRP A 416 1.94 -17.66 2.36
N LYS A 417 3.13 -18.19 2.67
CA LYS A 417 3.83 -17.98 3.93
C LYS A 417 5.23 -17.44 3.70
N ALA A 418 5.80 -16.79 4.70
CA ALA A 418 7.21 -16.39 4.70
C ALA A 418 7.79 -16.48 6.11
N GLU A 419 9.01 -16.98 6.23
CA GLU A 419 9.74 -17.04 7.50
C GLU A 419 10.59 -15.78 7.69
N LEU A 420 10.39 -15.11 8.82
CA LEU A 420 11.03 -13.85 9.17
C LEU A 420 11.59 -13.94 10.59
N GLY A 421 12.86 -14.33 10.71
CA GLY A 421 13.49 -14.53 12.02
C GLY A 421 12.76 -15.61 12.80
N SER A 422 12.22 -15.26 13.97
CA SER A 422 11.41 -16.15 14.79
C SER A 422 9.92 -16.18 14.42
N ASP A 423 9.49 -15.43 13.40
CA ASP A 423 8.08 -15.29 13.05
C ASP A 423 7.76 -16.00 11.73
N LEU A 424 6.55 -16.53 11.64
CA LEU A 424 5.93 -17.01 10.42
C LEU A 424 4.85 -16.02 9.99
N TRP A 425 5.05 -15.38 8.84
CA TRP A 425 4.03 -14.55 8.20
C TRP A 425 3.15 -15.46 7.35
N GLU A 426 1.84 -15.43 7.61
CA GLU A 426 0.82 -16.17 6.89
C GLU A 426 -0.16 -15.16 6.30
N LEU A 427 -0.20 -15.06 4.97
CA LEU A 427 -1.11 -14.16 4.29
C LEU A 427 -2.16 -14.96 3.52
N GLY A 428 -3.42 -14.57 3.69
CA GLY A 428 -4.53 -15.17 2.97
C GLY A 428 -5.52 -14.13 2.49
N ARG A 429 -6.23 -14.50 1.43
CA ARG A 429 -7.33 -13.74 0.87
C ARG A 429 -8.64 -14.18 1.49
N CYS A 430 -9.59 -13.26 1.46
CA CYS A 430 -10.99 -13.56 1.76
C CYS A 430 -11.69 -13.86 0.44
N SER A 431 -12.29 -15.05 0.31
CA SER A 431 -13.21 -15.31 -0.81
C SER A 431 -14.59 -14.76 -0.47
N LEU A 432 -15.25 -14.17 -1.47
CA LEU A 432 -16.68 -13.86 -1.45
C LEU A 432 -17.46 -15.14 -1.80
N ASP A 433 -17.32 -16.22 -1.02
CA ASP A 433 -18.17 -17.41 -1.15
C ASP A 433 -19.37 -17.38 -0.22
#